data_AF-A0A940U673-F1
#
_entry.id   AF-A0A940U673-F1
#
_cell.length_a   1.000
_cell.length_b   1.000
_cell.length_c   1.000
_cell.angle_alpha   90.00
_cell.angle_beta   90.00
_cell.angle_gamma   90.00
#
_symmetry.space_group_name_H-M   'P 1'
#
loop_
_entity.id
_entity.type
_entity.pdbx_description
1 polymer ?
#
loop_
_entity_poly.entity_id
_entity_poly.type
_entity_poly.pdbx_seq_one_letter_code
_entity_poly.pdbx_strand_id
1 'polypeptide(L)' 'MPAEVVSQIEDIFHPRSIAVTGVSDKSYRLGNLLLLSFLDIGFKGNLYPVNPREDRV' A
#
# COMPACT_ATOMS: atom_id res chain seq x y z
N MET A 1 -23.22 6.58 -9.70
CA MET A 1 -22.25 7.65 -9.98
C MET A 1 -22.05 7.74 -11.48
N PRO A 2 -21.78 8.93 -12.05
CA PRO A 2 -21.44 9.04 -13.47
C PRO A 2 -20.22 8.18 -13.80
N ALA A 3 -20.23 7.49 -14.95
CA ALA A 3 -19.13 6.61 -15.37
C ALA A 3 -17.78 7.34 -15.42
N GLU A 4 -17.83 8.62 -15.78
CA GLU A 4 -16.66 9.51 -15.84
C GLU A 4 -15.99 9.68 -14.47
N VAL A 5 -16.77 9.86 -13.40
CA VAL A 5 -16.24 9.96 -12.02
C VAL A 5 -15.59 8.66 -11.58
N VAL A 6 -16.15 7.51 -11.96
CA VAL A 6 -15.58 6.19 -11.62
C VAL A 6 -14.21 6.01 -12.29
N SER A 7 -14.08 6.40 -13.57
CA SER A 7 -12.81 6.28 -14.29
C SER A 7 -11.67 7.10 -13.67
N GLN A 8 -11.98 8.23 -13.01
CA GLN A 8 -10.99 9.11 -12.39
C GLN A 8 -10.39 8.54 -11.09
N ILE A 9 -11.05 7.56 -10.47
CA ILE A 9 -10.63 6.95 -9.20
C ILE A 9 -10.21 5.49 -9.36
N GLU A 10 -10.13 4.99 -10.60
CA GLU A 10 -9.82 3.59 -10.90
C GLU A 10 -8.51 3.14 -10.22
N ASP A 11 -7.47 3.96 -10.28
CA ASP A 11 -6.17 3.65 -9.66
C ASP A 11 -6.20 3.61 -8.13
N ILE A 12 -7.21 4.21 -7.48
CA ILE A 12 -7.38 4.14 -6.02
C ILE A 12 -7.96 2.78 -5.62
N PHE A 13 -8.91 2.26 -6.41
CA PHE A 13 -9.63 1.03 -6.10
C PHE A 13 -8.96 -0.22 -6.71
N HIS A 14 -8.29 -0.07 -7.85
CA HIS A 14 -7.57 -1.13 -8.57
C HIS A 14 -6.11 -0.76 -8.87
N PRO A 15 -5.30 -0.43 -7.85
CA PRO A 15 -3.91 -0.04 -8.07
C PRO A 15 -3.07 -1.19 -8.62
N ARG A 16 -2.19 -0.90 -9.59
CA ARG A 16 -1.15 -1.84 -10.04
C ARG A 16 0.00 -1.98 -9.05
N SER A 17 0.20 -0.97 -8.20
CA SER A 17 1.22 -0.94 -7.17
C SER A 17 0.86 0.02 -6.04
N ILE A 18 1.31 -0.29 -4.82
CA ILE A 18 1.08 0.54 -3.63
C ILE A 18 2.42 0.77 -2.93
N ALA A 19 2.72 2.02 -2.59
CA ALA A 19 3.82 2.37 -1.70
C ALA A 19 3.28 2.62 -0.29
N VAL A 20 3.81 1.91 0.70
CA VAL A 20 3.41 2.03 2.11
C VAL A 20 4.50 2.79 2.85
N THR A 21 4.23 4.04 3.20
CA THR A 21 5.17 4.92 3.90
C THR A 21 5.06 4.76 5.41
N GLY A 22 6.16 5.01 6.14
CA GLY A 22 6.16 4.96 7.60
C GLY A 22 6.18 3.53 8.18
N VAL A 23 6.55 2.56 7.36
CA VAL A 23 6.94 1.20 7.77
C VAL A 23 8.28 1.24 8.52
N SER A 24 8.50 0.34 9.46
CA SER A 24 9.77 0.19 10.18
C SER A 24 9.98 -1.25 10.64
N ASP A 25 11.19 -1.63 11.01
CA ASP A 25 11.48 -2.90 11.70
C ASP A 25 10.62 -3.15 12.97
N LYS A 26 10.19 -2.08 13.64
CA LYS A 26 9.31 -2.14 14.82
C LYS A 26 7.88 -2.48 14.44
N SER A 27 7.48 -3.72 14.73
CA SER A 27 6.23 -4.39 14.33
C SER A 27 4.90 -3.66 14.62
N TYR A 28 4.85 -2.63 15.48
CA TYR A 28 3.59 -2.02 15.96
C TYR A 28 3.25 -0.67 15.33
N ARG A 29 3.96 -0.22 14.29
CA ARG A 29 3.59 1.02 13.59
C ARG A 29 2.44 0.79 12.62
N LEU A 30 1.61 1.83 12.43
CA LEU A 30 0.48 1.80 11.50
C LEU A 30 0.91 1.40 10.07
N GLY A 31 2.06 1.87 9.60
CA GLY A 31 2.60 1.49 8.29
C GLY A 31 2.81 -0.02 8.15
N ASN A 32 3.35 -0.68 9.18
CA ASN A 32 3.54 -2.12 9.18
C ASN A 32 2.20 -2.87 9.16
N LEU A 33 1.23 -2.40 9.95
CA LEU A 33 -0.10 -3.00 9.97
C LEU A 33 -0.75 -2.93 8.58
N LEU A 34 -0.65 -1.80 7.88
CA LEU A 34 -1.17 -1.66 6.52
C LEU A 34 -0.43 -2.57 5.52
N LEU A 35 0.91 -2.61 5.58
CA LEU A 35 1.69 -3.49 4.72
C LEU A 35 1.31 -4.96 4.92
N LEU A 36 1.21 -5.40 6.18
CA LEU A 36 0.79 -6.76 6.53
C LEU A 36 -0.64 -7.04 6.07
N SER A 37 -1.57 -6.10 6.22
CA SER A 37 -2.93 -6.25 5.71
C SER A 37 -2.97 -6.48 4.20
N PHE A 38 -2.17 -5.73 3.41
CA PHE A 38 -2.11 -5.94 1.96
C PHE A 38 -1.55 -7.31 1.58
N LEU A 39 -0.57 -7.82 2.34
CA LEU A 39 -0.03 -9.16 2.16
C LEU A 39 -1.06 -10.23 2.53
N ASP A 40 -1.75 -10.08 3.66
CA ASP A 40 -2.74 -11.02 4.19
C ASP A 40 -3.95 -11.18 3.27
N ILE A 41 -4.47 -10.07 2.73
CA ILE A 41 -5.55 -10.11 1.72
C ILE A 41 -5.07 -10.61 0.35
N GLY A 42 -3.78 -10.86 0.17
CA GLY A 42 -3.21 -11.41 -1.04
C GLY A 42 -3.18 -10.44 -2.23
N PHE A 43 -2.92 -9.15 -1.97
CA PHE A 43 -2.79 -8.14 -3.02
C PHE A 43 -1.78 -8.58 -4.09
N LYS A 44 -2.21 -8.54 -5.35
CA LYS A 44 -1.47 -9.10 -6.50
C LYS A 44 -0.55 -8.11 -7.19
N GLY A 45 -0.70 -6.81 -6.91
CA GLY A 45 0.18 -5.77 -7.43
C GLY A 45 1.50 -5.69 -6.68
N ASN A 46 2.36 -4.77 -7.09
CA ASN A 46 3.64 -4.56 -6.42
C ASN A 46 3.46 -3.75 -5.12
N LEU A 47 4.00 -4.25 -4.01
CA LEU A 47 4.04 -3.55 -2.73
C LEU A 47 5.45 -3.02 -2.46
N TYR A 48 5.54 -1.72 -2.14
CA TYR A 48 6.79 -1.04 -1.85
C TYR A 48 6.77 -0.49 -0.42
N PRO A 49 7.48 -1.13 0.53
CA PRO A 49 7.73 -0.52 1.83
C PRO A 49 8.66 0.69 1.67
N VAL A 50 8.29 1.84 2.24
CA VAL A 50 9.08 3.08 2.14
C VAL A 50 9.42 3.61 3.54
N ASN A 51 10.71 3.55 3.87
CA ASN A 51 11.29 4.15 5.07
C ASN A 51 12.62 4.85 4.69
N PRO A 52 12.76 6.18 4.87
CA PRO A 52 14.00 6.88 4.52
C PRO A 52 15.23 6.48 5.36
N ARG A 53 15.02 5.78 6.48
CA ARG A 53 16.09 5.41 7.43
C ARG A 53 16.54 3.96 7.31
N GLU A 54 15.79 3.14 6.58
CA GLU A 54 16.02 1.70 6.50
C GLU A 54 15.96 1.28 5.04
N ASP A 55 17.00 0.60 4.56
CA ASP A 55 17.07 0.15 3.17
C ASP A 55 16.14 -1.04 2.90
N ARG A 56 15.73 -1.77 3.95
CA ARG A 56 14.84 -2.94 3.89
C ARG A 56 13.98 -3.00 5.15
N VAL A 57 12.72 -3.37 4.98
CA VAL A 57 11.76 -3.66 6.07
C VAL A 57 11.16 -5.04 5.83
#